data_AF-A0A813TSS2-F1
#
_entry.id   AF-A0A813TSS2-F1
#
_cell.length_a   1.000
_cell.length_b   1.000
_cell.length_c   1.000
_cell.angle_alpha   90.00
_cell.angle_beta   90.00
_cell.angle_gamma   90.00
#
_symmetry.space_group_name_H-M   'P 1'
#
loop_
_entity.id
_entity.type
_entity.pdbx_description
1 polymer ?
#
loop_
_entity_poly.entity_id
_entity_poly.type
_entity_poly.pdbx_seq_one_letter_code
_entity_poly.pdbx_strand_id
1 'polypeptide(L)'
;MNFIRFFMVVFYLFISYAHCEECGCNKIPSIDVINDEGLANGIKEVRDDFLARQPSSNFNRLSATILIREKDTQTWKRGSVDGTLVAYPASTVKLMYMYSAME
;
A
#
# COMPACT_ATOMS: atom_id res chain seq x y z
N MET A 1 13.51 -15.59 54.14
CA MET A 1 12.16 -15.40 53.56
C MET A 1 12.07 -14.32 52.46
N ASN A 2 13.20 -13.83 51.91
CA ASN A 2 13.19 -12.71 50.94
C ASN A 2 13.64 -13.09 49.51
N PHE A 3 14.27 -14.25 49.31
CA PHE A 3 14.82 -14.63 48.00
C PHE A 3 13.72 -15.03 47.00
N ILE A 4 12.71 -15.79 47.46
CA ILE A 4 11.60 -16.26 46.61
C ILE A 4 10.72 -15.09 46.13
N ARG A 5 10.46 -14.10 46.99
CA ARG A 5 9.69 -12.90 46.62
C ARG A 5 10.43 -12.04 45.59
N PHE A 6 11.74 -11.89 45.75
CA PHE A 6 12.56 -11.16 44.78
C PHE A 6 12.58 -11.85 43.41
N PHE A 7 12.70 -13.19 43.41
CA PHE A 7 12.67 -13.99 42.18
C PHE A 7 11.31 -13.88 41.47
N MET A 8 10.20 -13.91 42.21
CA MET A 8 8.87 -13.71 41.61
C MET A 8 8.72 -12.32 40.98
N VAL A 9 9.17 -11.25 41.66
CA VAL A 9 9.05 -9.89 41.12
C VAL A 9 9.86 -9.71 39.84
N VAL A 10 11.08 -10.25 39.81
CA VAL A 10 11.92 -10.22 38.59
C VAL A 10 11.29 -11.06 37.48
N PHE A 11 10.76 -12.25 37.80
CA PHE A 11 10.10 -13.11 36.80
C PHE A 11 8.83 -12.46 36.21
N TYR A 12 8.02 -11.78 37.04
CA TYR A 12 6.86 -11.01 36.58
C TYR A 12 7.26 -9.82 35.69
N LEU A 13 8.34 -9.11 36.03
CA LEU A 13 8.87 -8.02 35.19
C LEU A 13 9.38 -8.52 33.84
N PHE A 14 10.02 -9.70 33.80
CA PHE A 14 10.46 -10.33 32.55
C PHE A 14 9.30 -10.78 31.65
N ILE A 15 8.22 -11.33 32.23
CA ILE A 15 7.03 -11.72 31.45
C ILE A 15 6.35 -10.48 30.85
N SER A 16 6.28 -9.37 31.58
CA SER A 16 5.72 -8.11 31.08
C SER A 16 6.55 -7.48 29.96
N TYR A 17 7.88 -7.61 30.00
CA TYR A 17 8.76 -7.14 28.91
C TYR A 17 8.64 -8.01 27.65
N ALA A 18 8.50 -9.33 27.79
CA ALA A 18 8.39 -10.25 26.66
C ALA A 18 7.04 -10.18 25.92
N HIS A 19 6.00 -9.59 26.54
CA HIS A 19 4.68 -9.40 25.91
C HIS A 19 4.52 -8.03 25.20
N CYS A 20 5.58 -7.22 25.16
CA CYS A 20 5.59 -5.92 24.48
C CYS A 20 6.40 -5.93 23.17
N GLU A 21 6.71 -7.12 22.64
CA GLU A 21 7.07 -7.30 21.23
C GLU A 21 5.86 -7.96 20.55
N GLU A 22 5.47 -7.49 19.36
CA GLU A 22 4.43 -8.06 18.49
C GLU A 22 2.99 -7.53 18.60
N CYS A 23 2.79 -6.28 19.02
CA CYS A 23 1.82 -5.49 18.24
C CYS A 23 2.53 -5.14 16.92
N GLY A 24 2.34 -5.96 15.89
CA GLY A 24 2.98 -5.84 14.56
C GLY A 24 2.69 -4.55 13.78
N CYS A 25 2.30 -3.47 14.47
CA CYS A 25 1.99 -2.15 13.94
C CYS A 25 3.17 -1.46 13.24
N ASN A 26 4.40 -1.92 13.48
CA ASN A 26 5.62 -1.36 12.87
C ASN A 26 6.12 -2.16 11.66
N LYS A 27 5.47 -3.28 11.29
CA LYS A 27 5.83 -4.01 10.07
C LYS A 27 4.84 -3.65 8.98
N ILE A 28 5.30 -2.89 7.99
CA ILE A 28 4.56 -2.73 6.73
C ILE A 28 4.34 -4.14 6.18
N PRO A 29 3.08 -4.59 6.02
CA PRO A 29 2.83 -5.92 5.48
C PRO A 29 3.51 -6.04 4.12
N SER A 30 4.18 -7.16 3.88
CA SER A 30 4.74 -7.45 2.57
C SER A 30 3.59 -7.56 1.57
N ILE A 31 3.48 -6.57 0.68
CA ILE A 31 2.49 -6.55 -0.40
C ILE A 31 3.13 -7.18 -1.63
N ASP A 32 2.46 -8.15 -2.23
CA ASP A 32 2.84 -8.69 -3.54
C ASP A 32 2.02 -8.02 -4.65
N VAL A 33 2.67 -7.53 -5.69
CA VAL A 33 2.02 -6.81 -6.80
C VAL A 33 2.34 -7.53 -8.11
N ILE A 34 1.32 -8.13 -8.71
CA ILE A 34 1.42 -8.92 -9.94
C ILE A 34 0.78 -8.13 -11.08
N ASN A 35 1.47 -8.04 -12.22
CA ASN A 35 0.89 -7.44 -13.43
C ASN A 35 -0.21 -8.33 -14.01
N ASP A 36 -1.35 -7.74 -14.33
CA ASP A 36 -2.48 -8.42 -14.96
C ASP A 36 -2.77 -7.76 -16.33
N GLU A 37 -2.48 -8.50 -17.41
CA GLU A 37 -2.67 -8.03 -18.78
C GLU A 37 -4.15 -7.83 -19.13
N GLY A 38 -5.04 -8.68 -18.60
CA GLY A 38 -6.48 -8.55 -18.81
C GLY A 38 -7.00 -7.25 -18.20
N LEU A 39 -6.54 -6.92 -16.99
CA LEU A 39 -6.86 -5.65 -16.33
C LEU A 39 -6.27 -4.46 -17.10
N ALA A 40 -5.02 -4.56 -17.57
CA ALA A 40 -4.40 -3.50 -18.38
C ALA A 40 -5.18 -3.22 -19.68
N ASN A 41 -5.61 -4.28 -20.37
CA ASN A 41 -6.40 -4.18 -21.60
C ASN A 41 -7.78 -3.55 -21.33
N GLY A 42 -8.47 -3.94 -20.26
CA GLY A 42 -9.75 -3.35 -19.87
C GLY A 42 -9.62 -1.86 -19.52
N ILE A 43 -8.56 -1.46 -18.81
CA ILE A 43 -8.28 -0.05 -18.53
C ILE A 43 -8.05 0.73 -19.82
N LYS A 44 -7.27 0.15 -20.75
CA LYS A 44 -6.99 0.77 -22.04
C LYS A 44 -8.26 1.00 -22.86
N GLU A 45 -9.14 -0.01 -22.94
CA GLU A 45 -10.41 0.10 -23.66
C GLU A 45 -11.29 1.22 -23.10
N VAL A 46 -11.47 1.27 -21.78
CA VAL A 46 -12.26 2.32 -21.12
C VAL A 46 -11.62 3.70 -21.29
N ARG A 47 -10.29 3.80 -21.18
CA ARG A 47 -9.55 5.05 -21.44
C ARG A 47 -9.78 5.54 -22.86
N ASP A 48 -9.68 4.65 -23.85
CA ASP A 48 -9.81 5.01 -25.26
C ASP A 48 -11.22 5.48 -25.58
N ASP A 49 -12.24 4.81 -25.06
CA ASP A 49 -13.64 5.26 -25.16
C ASP A 49 -13.86 6.61 -24.47
N PHE A 50 -13.30 6.82 -23.29
CA PHE A 50 -13.38 8.11 -22.60
C PHE A 50 -12.73 9.24 -23.40
N LEU A 51 -11.51 9.03 -23.92
CA LEU A 51 -10.78 10.03 -24.70
C LEU A 51 -11.50 10.37 -26.01
N ALA A 52 -12.10 9.38 -26.67
CA ALA A 52 -12.87 9.57 -27.90
C ALA A 52 -14.12 10.46 -27.70
N ARG A 53 -14.66 10.52 -26.48
CA ARG A 53 -15.85 11.31 -26.14
C ARG A 53 -15.53 12.71 -25.60
N GLN A 54 -14.24 13.07 -25.47
CA GLN A 54 -13.89 14.37 -24.91
C GLN A 54 -14.25 15.51 -25.88
N PRO A 55 -14.86 16.60 -25.37
CA PRO A 55 -15.32 17.70 -26.21
C PRO A 55 -14.18 18.55 -26.79
N SER A 56 -12.98 18.46 -26.21
CA SER A 56 -11.80 19.19 -26.64
C SER A 56 -10.73 18.23 -27.14
N SER A 57 -10.23 18.47 -28.35
CA SER A 57 -9.07 17.78 -28.90
C SER A 57 -7.77 18.04 -28.12
N ASN A 58 -7.76 19.05 -27.24
CA ASN A 58 -6.63 19.34 -26.36
C ASN A 58 -6.55 18.34 -25.19
N PHE A 59 -7.65 17.67 -24.85
CA PHE A 59 -7.65 16.59 -23.86
C PHE A 59 -7.47 15.25 -24.58
N ASN A 60 -6.23 14.89 -24.87
CA ASN A 60 -5.89 13.70 -25.65
C ASN A 60 -5.01 12.70 -24.90
N ARG A 61 -4.79 12.92 -23.59
CA ARG A 61 -3.93 12.08 -22.75
C ARG A 61 -4.59 11.77 -21.42
N LEU A 62 -4.62 10.49 -21.09
CA LEU A 62 -5.00 9.97 -19.79
C LEU A 62 -4.17 8.71 -19.52
N SER A 63 -3.36 8.72 -18.47
CA SER A 63 -2.61 7.55 -18.02
C SER A 63 -3.24 7.04 -16.72
N ALA A 64 -3.32 5.73 -16.55
CA ALA A 64 -4.04 5.12 -15.45
C ALA A 64 -3.32 3.87 -14.95
N THR A 65 -3.31 3.68 -13.63
CA THR A 65 -2.86 2.45 -12.98
C THR A 65 -3.89 2.10 -11.92
N ILE A 66 -4.38 0.86 -11.94
CA ILE A 66 -5.35 0.34 -10.97
C ILE A 66 -4.72 -0.86 -10.28
N LEU A 67 -4.87 -0.89 -8.95
CA LEU A 67 -4.51 -1.99 -8.09
C LEU A 67 -5.78 -2.60 -7.51
N ILE A 68 -6.00 -3.90 -7.75
CA ILE A 68 -7.12 -4.66 -7.20
C ILE A 68 -6.56 -5.73 -6.29
N ARG A 69 -6.94 -5.68 -5.01
CA ARG A 69 -6.56 -6.69 -4.04
C ARG A 69 -7.31 -7.99 -4.32
N GLU A 70 -6.60 -9.10 -4.41
CA GLU A 70 -7.23 -10.42 -4.41
C GLU A 70 -7.80 -10.71 -3.03
N LYS A 71 -9.04 -11.21 -3.01
CA LYS A 71 -9.81 -11.42 -1.78
C LYS A 71 -9.01 -12.26 -0.77
N ASP A 72 -8.93 -11.76 0.47
CA ASP A 72 -8.28 -12.43 1.60
C ASP A 72 -6.77 -12.75 1.41
N THR A 73 -6.10 -12.12 0.42
CA THR A 73 -4.65 -12.28 0.20
C THR A 73 -3.88 -10.97 0.44
N GLN A 74 -2.54 -11.04 0.36
CA GLN A 74 -1.66 -9.85 0.26
C GLN A 74 -1.26 -9.54 -1.19
N THR A 75 -1.89 -10.22 -2.15
CA THR A 75 -1.60 -10.10 -3.58
C THR A 75 -2.52 -9.06 -4.20
N TRP A 76 -1.92 -8.19 -5.01
CA TRP A 76 -2.61 -7.14 -5.74
C TRP A 76 -2.34 -7.30 -7.23
N LYS A 77 -3.42 -7.38 -8.00
CA LYS A 77 -3.36 -7.31 -9.45
C LYS A 77 -3.20 -5.87 -9.88
N ARG A 78 -2.20 -5.60 -10.72
CA ARG A 78 -1.93 -4.29 -11.30
C ARG A 78 -2.23 -4.31 -12.80
N GLY A 79 -3.14 -3.46 -13.22
CA GLY A 79 -3.28 -3.08 -14.63
C GLY A 79 -2.84 -1.64 -14.81
N SER A 80 -2.18 -1.35 -15.92
CA SER A 80 -1.66 0.00 -16.16
C SER A 80 -1.64 0.33 -17.64
N VAL A 81 -1.87 1.60 -17.92
CA VAL A 81 -1.67 2.23 -19.21
C VAL A 81 -0.69 3.37 -19.00
N ASP A 82 0.45 3.29 -19.68
CA ASP A 82 1.63 4.14 -19.47
C ASP A 82 2.20 4.05 -18.04
N GLY A 83 2.21 2.86 -17.43
CA GLY A 83 2.56 2.68 -16.01
C GLY A 83 4.00 3.08 -15.61
N THR A 84 4.90 3.28 -16.58
CA THR A 84 6.28 3.75 -16.34
C THR A 84 6.45 5.25 -16.60
N LEU A 85 5.40 5.94 -17.04
CA LEU A 85 5.44 7.35 -17.38
C LEU A 85 5.44 8.20 -16.12
N VAL A 86 6.45 9.06 -15.99
CA VAL A 86 6.52 10.01 -14.88
C VAL A 86 5.37 11.02 -15.01
N ALA A 87 4.56 11.12 -13.96
CA ALA A 87 3.47 12.09 -13.87
C ALA A 87 3.79 13.17 -12.84
N TYR A 88 3.27 14.37 -13.06
CA TYR A 88 3.26 15.40 -12.03
C TYR A 88 2.39 14.94 -10.85
N PRO A 89 2.95 14.78 -9.63
CA PRO A 89 2.21 14.16 -8.51
C PRO A 89 1.09 15.06 -7.98
N ALA A 90 1.07 16.36 -8.30
CA ALA A 90 0.12 17.31 -7.76
C ALA A 90 0.00 17.15 -6.22
N SER A 91 -1.20 17.00 -5.68
CA SER A 91 -1.40 16.85 -4.24
C SER A 91 -1.03 15.48 -3.68
N THR A 92 -0.73 14.45 -4.49
CA THR A 92 -0.38 13.11 -3.98
C THR A 92 0.98 13.08 -3.28
N VAL A 93 1.85 14.07 -3.55
CA VAL A 93 3.12 14.26 -2.81
C VAL A 93 2.92 14.35 -1.30
N LYS A 94 1.74 14.81 -0.85
CA LYS A 94 1.37 14.91 0.57
C LYS A 94 1.32 13.54 1.28
N LEU A 95 1.09 12.46 0.54
CA LEU A 95 1.12 11.10 1.10
C LEU A 95 2.52 10.72 1.58
N MET A 96 3.56 11.14 0.85
CA MET A 96 4.95 10.89 1.28
C MET A 96 5.33 11.73 2.49
N TYR A 97 4.89 13.00 2.55
CA TYR A 97 5.09 13.83 3.74
C TYR A 97 4.36 13.26 4.97
N MET A 98 3.13 12.77 4.78
CA MET A 98 2.38 12.10 5.85
C MET A 98 3.12 10.85 6.33
N TYR A 99 3.57 10.00 5.42
CA TYR A 99 4.36 8.81 5.76
C TYR A 99 5.63 9.18 6.53
N SER A 100 6.40 10.16 6.06
CA SER A 100 7.63 10.60 6.73
C SER A 100 7.41 11.24 8.10
N ALA A 101 6.20 11.71 8.40
CA ALA A 101 5.86 12.28 9.70
C ALA A 101 5.33 11.23 10.70
N MET A 102 5.00 10.04 10.20
CA MET A 102 4.59 8.89 11.03
C MET A 102 5.77 8.03 11.46
N GLU A 103 6.88 8.07 10.71
CA GLU A 103 8.18 7.55 11.14
C GLU A 103 8.85 8.48 12.15
#